data_AF-A0A1I0QXD1-F1
#
_entry.id   AF-A0A1I0QXD1-F1
#
_cell.length_a   1.000
_cell.length_b   1.000
_cell.length_c   1.000
_cell.angle_alpha   90.00
_cell.angle_beta   90.00
_cell.angle_gamma   90.00
#
_symmetry.space_group_name_H-M   'P 1'
#
loop_
_entity.id
_entity.type
_entity.pdbx_description
1 polymer ?
#
loop_
_entity_poly.entity_id
_entity_poly.type
_entity_poly.pdbx_seq_one_letter_code
_entity_poly.pdbx_strand_id
1 'polypeptide(L)'
;MSTFREKIQEYAQRLKAREDFFTGDVKQLEYFAEHAFNNTEEAVRQKVSVLNHYQIHDLACHEEIIDHILSLNIDEHLGVGDLQVVNNIAHFHYRGKDRVLLEFASEYCNSHKPTVYPIFSEQHIGLMADYLANHDHLKEGETLSEYTTFKEGLDYIMDRFGLTEMLNYYEVHKLDWLYVDKLLKELGSENA
;
A
#
# COMPACT_ATOMS: atom_id res chain seq x y z
N MET A 1 -15.55 8.48 27.21
CA MET A 1 -15.50 8.19 25.76
C MET A 1 -14.05 7.91 25.42
N SER A 2 -13.79 6.82 24.70
CA SER A 2 -12.44 6.49 24.28
C SER A 2 -12.06 7.37 23.10
N THR A 3 -10.82 7.87 23.06
CA THR A 3 -10.37 8.71 21.93
C THR A 3 -10.22 7.86 20.66
N PHE A 4 -10.24 8.50 19.49
CA PHE A 4 -9.96 7.81 18.21
C PHE A 4 -8.65 7.00 18.29
N ARG A 5 -7.61 7.59 18.90
CA ARG A 5 -6.30 6.96 19.10
C ARG A 5 -6.39 5.64 19.88
N GLU A 6 -7.06 5.64 21.01
CA GLU A 6 -7.19 4.43 21.84
C GLU A 6 -7.94 3.32 21.09
N LYS A 7 -9.01 3.70 20.38
CA LYS A 7 -9.83 2.75 19.61
C LYS A 7 -9.09 2.16 18.42
N ILE A 8 -8.36 2.97 17.65
CA ILE A 8 -7.58 2.45 16.52
C ILE A 8 -6.44 1.55 16.98
N GLN A 9 -5.82 1.85 18.14
CA GLN A 9 -4.82 0.98 18.76
C GLN A 9 -5.43 -0.35 19.24
N GLU A 10 -6.65 -0.34 19.78
CA GLU A 10 -7.40 -1.56 20.12
C GLU A 10 -7.65 -2.41 18.87
N TYR A 11 -8.04 -1.79 17.75
CA TYR A 11 -8.21 -2.50 16.47
C TYR A 11 -6.89 -3.04 15.90
N ALA A 12 -5.79 -2.31 16.05
CA ALA A 12 -4.45 -2.79 15.68
C ALA A 12 -4.04 -4.03 16.49
N GLN A 13 -4.28 -4.05 17.81
CA GLN A 13 -4.03 -5.23 18.64
C GLN A 13 -4.92 -6.42 18.23
N ARG A 14 -6.20 -6.16 17.94
CA ARG A 14 -7.13 -7.19 17.45
C ARG A 14 -6.71 -7.76 16.10
N LEU A 15 -6.14 -6.94 15.21
CA LEU A 15 -5.58 -7.41 13.94
C LEU A 15 -4.41 -8.37 14.20
N LYS A 16 -3.45 -7.99 15.05
CA LYS A 16 -2.28 -8.82 15.39
C LYS A 16 -2.64 -10.15 16.08
N ALA A 17 -3.73 -10.19 16.84
CA ALA A 17 -4.17 -11.38 17.55
C ALA A 17 -4.90 -12.42 16.67
N ARG A 18 -5.14 -12.12 15.38
CA ARG A 18 -5.82 -13.04 14.46
C ARG A 18 -4.80 -13.83 13.64
N GLU A 19 -4.57 -15.08 14.05
CA GLU A 19 -3.58 -15.97 13.40
C GLU A 19 -4.05 -16.48 12.01
N ASP A 20 -5.37 -16.58 11.79
CA ASP A 20 -5.92 -17.20 10.56
C ASP A 20 -6.38 -16.21 9.48
N PHE A 21 -6.25 -14.90 9.73
CA PHE A 21 -6.63 -13.89 8.73
C PHE A 21 -5.49 -13.66 7.76
N PHE A 22 -5.83 -13.46 6.49
CA PHE A 22 -4.87 -13.12 5.42
C PHE A 22 -3.78 -14.19 5.18
N THR A 23 -4.07 -15.47 5.43
CA THR A 23 -3.10 -16.55 5.15
C THR A 23 -2.62 -16.56 3.70
N GLY A 24 -3.46 -16.15 2.74
CA GLY A 24 -3.06 -16.00 1.34
C GLY A 24 -2.00 -14.91 1.18
N ASP A 25 -2.27 -13.73 1.70
CA ASP A 25 -1.39 -12.57 1.64
C ASP A 25 -0.07 -12.83 2.39
N VAL A 26 -0.10 -13.49 3.54
CA VAL A 26 1.11 -13.88 4.27
C VAL A 26 1.97 -14.80 3.42
N LYS A 27 1.37 -15.80 2.76
CA LYS A 27 2.09 -16.69 1.84
C LYS A 27 2.63 -15.95 0.62
N GLN A 28 1.92 -14.94 0.12
CA GLN A 28 2.42 -14.07 -0.93
C GLN A 28 3.66 -13.30 -0.45
N LEU A 29 3.63 -12.69 0.75
CA LEU A 29 4.79 -12.00 1.32
C LEU A 29 5.98 -12.94 1.51
N GLU A 30 5.74 -14.15 2.05
CA GLU A 30 6.76 -15.19 2.18
C GLU A 30 7.36 -15.55 0.82
N TYR A 31 6.52 -15.74 -0.20
CA TYR A 31 6.97 -16.04 -1.55
C TYR A 31 7.86 -14.93 -2.12
N PHE A 32 7.50 -13.66 -1.96
CA PHE A 32 8.33 -12.52 -2.40
C PHE A 32 9.66 -12.47 -1.65
N ALA A 33 9.67 -12.75 -0.34
CA ALA A 33 10.89 -12.78 0.46
C ALA A 33 11.84 -13.91 0.02
N GLU A 34 11.31 -15.09 -0.32
CA GLU A 34 12.08 -16.22 -0.84
C GLU A 34 12.59 -15.99 -2.27
N HIS A 35 11.89 -15.16 -3.05
CA HIS A 35 12.18 -14.87 -4.45
C HIS A 35 12.48 -13.39 -4.67
N ALA A 36 13.41 -12.80 -3.92
CA ALA A 36 13.61 -11.35 -3.88
C ALA A 36 13.93 -10.68 -5.24
N PHE A 37 14.57 -11.39 -6.19
CA PHE A 37 15.06 -10.78 -7.45
C PHE A 37 14.01 -10.72 -8.56
N ASN A 38 14.06 -9.67 -9.38
CA ASN A 38 13.16 -9.35 -10.48
C ASN A 38 13.91 -9.30 -11.82
N ASN A 39 15.05 -10.01 -11.91
CA ASN A 39 15.99 -9.98 -13.02
C ASN A 39 15.74 -11.07 -14.09
N THR A 40 14.69 -11.88 -13.94
CA THR A 40 14.29 -12.88 -14.93
C THR A 40 12.79 -12.79 -15.16
N GLU A 41 12.38 -13.06 -16.40
CA GLU A 41 10.98 -13.03 -16.81
C GLU A 41 10.12 -13.96 -15.96
N GLU A 42 10.61 -15.18 -15.70
CA GLU A 42 9.89 -16.15 -14.87
C GLU A 42 9.67 -15.65 -13.44
N ALA A 43 10.67 -15.03 -12.81
CA ALA A 43 10.53 -14.49 -11.46
C ALA A 43 9.49 -13.36 -11.40
N VAL A 44 9.50 -12.45 -12.37
CA VAL A 44 8.53 -11.35 -12.45
C VAL A 44 7.13 -11.89 -12.75
N ARG A 45 7.02 -12.81 -13.71
CA ARG A 45 5.76 -13.46 -14.10
C ARG A 45 5.10 -14.18 -12.93
N GLN A 46 5.86 -14.96 -12.18
CA GLN A 46 5.34 -15.67 -11.01
C GLN A 46 4.84 -14.68 -9.95
N LYS A 47 5.58 -13.61 -9.65
CA LYS A 47 5.14 -12.56 -8.71
C LYS A 47 3.87 -11.84 -9.16
N VAL A 48 3.79 -11.45 -10.43
CA VAL A 48 2.58 -10.83 -11.01
C VAL A 48 1.39 -11.81 -10.91
N SER A 49 1.62 -13.09 -11.13
CA SER A 49 0.58 -14.14 -11.03
C SER A 49 0.14 -14.40 -9.60
N VAL A 50 1.08 -14.40 -8.63
CA VAL A 50 0.76 -14.56 -7.21
C VAL A 50 -0.04 -13.36 -6.70
N LEU A 51 0.34 -12.15 -7.11
CA LEU A 51 -0.35 -10.92 -6.73
C LEU A 51 -1.77 -10.84 -7.32
N ASN A 52 -1.94 -11.33 -8.56
CA ASN A 52 -3.24 -11.43 -9.25
C ASN A 52 -4.07 -10.13 -9.16
N HIS A 53 -3.40 -8.99 -9.38
CA HIS A 53 -3.95 -7.67 -9.09
C HIS A 53 -4.98 -7.22 -10.13
N TYR A 54 -6.11 -6.68 -9.68
CA TYR A 54 -7.24 -6.34 -10.55
C TYR A 54 -6.88 -5.34 -11.66
N GLN A 55 -6.04 -4.33 -11.40
CA GLN A 55 -5.62 -3.35 -12.43
C GLN A 55 -4.94 -4.01 -13.64
N ILE A 56 -4.20 -5.11 -13.42
CA ILE A 56 -3.55 -5.87 -14.50
C ILE A 56 -4.57 -6.70 -15.27
N HIS A 57 -5.53 -7.31 -14.58
CA HIS A 57 -6.62 -8.07 -15.20
C HIS A 57 -7.55 -7.18 -16.03
N ASP A 58 -7.97 -6.04 -15.48
CA ASP A 58 -8.90 -5.12 -16.13
C ASP A 58 -8.33 -4.54 -17.43
N LEU A 59 -7.02 -4.28 -17.47
CA LEU A 59 -6.34 -3.83 -18.67
C LEU A 59 -5.88 -4.97 -19.59
N ALA A 60 -5.90 -6.21 -19.10
CA ALA A 60 -5.36 -7.39 -19.77
C ALA A 60 -3.92 -7.17 -20.29
N CYS A 61 -3.03 -6.65 -19.43
CA CYS A 61 -1.68 -6.21 -19.78
C CYS A 61 -0.56 -7.00 -19.08
N HIS A 62 -0.76 -8.31 -18.87
CA HIS A 62 0.15 -9.15 -18.08
C HIS A 62 1.56 -9.23 -18.66
N GLU A 63 1.68 -9.51 -19.96
CA GLU A 63 2.98 -9.64 -20.60
C GLU A 63 3.72 -8.30 -20.61
N GLU A 64 2.97 -7.23 -20.88
CA GLU A 64 3.52 -5.91 -21.04
C GLU A 64 3.99 -5.31 -19.70
N ILE A 65 3.30 -5.61 -18.59
CA ILE A 65 3.78 -5.20 -17.26
C ILE A 65 5.00 -6.03 -16.80
N ILE A 66 5.09 -7.30 -17.20
CA ILE A 66 6.26 -8.14 -16.93
C ILE A 66 7.49 -7.55 -17.65
N ASP A 67 7.37 -7.28 -18.94
CA ASP A 67 8.42 -6.66 -19.74
C ASP A 67 8.84 -5.30 -19.18
N HIS A 68 7.85 -4.50 -18.75
CA HIS A 68 8.10 -3.19 -18.13
C HIS A 68 8.93 -3.32 -16.87
N ILE A 69 8.52 -4.16 -15.91
CA ILE A 69 9.26 -4.37 -14.64
C ILE A 69 10.69 -4.87 -14.90
N LEU A 70 10.86 -5.82 -15.84
CA LEU A 70 12.18 -6.33 -16.23
C LEU A 70 13.08 -5.21 -16.75
N SER A 71 12.54 -4.33 -17.61
CA SER A 71 13.31 -3.25 -18.23
C SER A 71 13.84 -2.22 -17.22
N LEU A 72 13.17 -2.09 -16.07
CA LEU A 72 13.51 -1.13 -15.02
C LEU A 72 14.68 -1.57 -14.12
N ASN A 73 15.08 -2.85 -14.14
CA ASN A 73 16.18 -3.39 -13.30
C ASN A 73 16.08 -2.98 -11.82
N ILE A 74 14.91 -3.22 -11.20
CA ILE A 74 14.52 -2.62 -9.92
C ILE A 74 15.19 -3.18 -8.66
N ASP A 75 15.98 -4.27 -8.76
CA ASP A 75 16.48 -5.00 -7.59
C ASP A 75 17.36 -4.15 -6.66
N GLU A 76 18.24 -3.32 -7.22
CA GLU A 76 19.08 -2.41 -6.42
C GLU A 76 18.23 -1.34 -5.71
N HIS A 77 17.27 -0.76 -6.43
CA HIS A 77 16.34 0.25 -5.92
C HIS A 77 15.48 -0.29 -4.77
N LEU A 78 14.94 -1.50 -4.90
CA LEU A 78 14.22 -2.19 -3.84
C LEU A 78 15.11 -2.48 -2.63
N GLY A 79 16.37 -2.86 -2.87
CA GLY A 79 17.36 -3.12 -1.82
C GLY A 79 17.57 -1.90 -0.91
N VAL A 80 17.77 -0.72 -1.51
CA VAL A 80 17.99 0.54 -0.78
C VAL A 80 16.70 1.20 -0.29
N GLY A 81 15.52 0.70 -0.69
CA GLY A 81 14.23 1.28 -0.31
C GLY A 81 13.89 2.56 -1.05
N ASP A 82 14.33 2.70 -2.30
CA ASP A 82 14.02 3.85 -3.15
C ASP A 82 12.51 3.88 -3.48
N LEU A 83 11.83 4.98 -3.14
CA LEU A 83 10.40 5.16 -3.38
C LEU A 83 10.06 5.44 -4.85
N GLN A 84 11.02 5.91 -5.65
CA GLN A 84 10.80 6.19 -7.08
C GLN A 84 10.47 4.92 -7.87
N VAL A 85 10.88 3.74 -7.37
CA VAL A 85 10.56 2.46 -7.99
C VAL A 85 9.05 2.24 -8.12
N VAL A 86 8.25 2.72 -7.16
CA VAL A 86 6.79 2.60 -7.21
C VAL A 86 6.24 3.40 -8.38
N ASN A 87 6.65 4.66 -8.52
CA ASN A 87 6.24 5.51 -9.64
C ASN A 87 6.72 4.94 -10.98
N ASN A 88 7.95 4.45 -11.06
CA ASN A 88 8.50 3.86 -12.28
C ASN A 88 7.69 2.65 -12.75
N ILE A 89 7.25 1.78 -11.83
CA ILE A 89 6.37 0.64 -12.15
C ILE A 89 4.96 1.12 -12.49
N ALA A 90 4.43 2.10 -11.74
CA ALA A 90 3.06 2.59 -11.91
C ALA A 90 2.83 3.26 -13.27
N HIS A 91 3.79 4.06 -13.74
CA HIS A 91 3.69 4.78 -15.01
C HIS A 91 4.01 3.85 -16.18
N PHE A 92 2.97 3.46 -16.89
CA PHE A 92 3.01 2.37 -17.86
C PHE A 92 2.39 2.82 -19.18
N HIS A 93 3.14 2.74 -20.28
CA HIS A 93 2.62 3.09 -21.60
C HIS A 93 2.02 1.85 -22.27
N TYR A 94 0.71 1.85 -22.48
CA TYR A 94 0.00 0.69 -23.02
C TYR A 94 -1.05 1.04 -24.06
N ARG A 95 -0.99 0.34 -25.20
CA ARG A 95 -1.89 0.52 -26.35
C ARG A 95 -2.01 2.00 -26.77
N GLY A 96 -0.87 2.67 -26.89
CA GLY A 96 -0.78 4.06 -27.36
C GLY A 96 -1.28 5.10 -26.36
N LYS A 97 -1.37 4.75 -25.07
CA LYS A 97 -1.84 5.66 -24.03
C LYS A 97 -1.08 5.42 -22.72
N ASP A 98 -0.85 6.50 -21.98
CA ASP A 98 -0.30 6.39 -20.64
C ASP A 98 -1.36 5.84 -19.67
N ARG A 99 -0.92 4.96 -18.78
CA ARG A 99 -1.68 4.36 -17.68
C ARG A 99 -0.91 4.56 -16.40
N VAL A 100 -1.66 4.63 -15.30
CA VAL A 100 -1.10 4.70 -13.95
C VAL A 100 -1.69 3.53 -13.17
N LEU A 101 -0.82 2.60 -12.77
CA LEU A 101 -1.16 1.38 -12.01
C LEU A 101 -0.62 1.50 -10.59
N LEU A 102 -0.98 2.58 -9.90
CA LEU A 102 -0.36 2.95 -8.63
C LEU A 102 -0.65 1.94 -7.51
N GLU A 103 -1.90 1.45 -7.41
CA GLU A 103 -2.27 0.41 -6.43
C GLU A 103 -1.44 -0.86 -6.66
N PHE A 104 -1.40 -1.36 -7.90
CA PHE A 104 -0.56 -2.50 -8.28
C PHE A 104 0.92 -2.29 -7.93
N ALA A 105 1.49 -1.16 -8.37
CA ALA A 105 2.91 -0.89 -8.18
C ALA A 105 3.29 -0.78 -6.71
N SER A 106 2.43 -0.14 -5.92
CA SER A 106 2.63 0.01 -4.48
C SER A 106 2.50 -1.34 -3.75
N GLU A 107 1.55 -2.20 -4.13
CA GLU A 107 1.40 -3.54 -3.55
C GLU A 107 2.54 -4.47 -3.95
N TYR A 108 3.02 -4.38 -5.20
CA TYR A 108 4.18 -5.13 -5.67
C TYR A 108 5.43 -4.78 -4.86
N CYS A 109 5.68 -3.49 -4.62
CA CYS A 109 6.83 -3.04 -3.83
C CYS A 109 6.65 -3.34 -2.34
N ASN A 110 5.43 -3.18 -1.80
CA ASN A 110 5.11 -3.61 -0.44
C ASN A 110 5.38 -5.10 -0.26
N SER A 111 5.03 -5.94 -1.22
CA SER A 111 5.26 -7.38 -1.15
C SER A 111 6.74 -7.73 -1.06
N HIS A 112 7.61 -6.92 -1.67
CA HIS A 112 9.07 -7.01 -1.48
C HIS A 112 9.54 -6.52 -0.11
N LYS A 113 8.98 -5.42 0.39
CA LYS A 113 9.46 -4.78 1.63
C LYS A 113 8.31 -4.07 2.36
N PRO A 114 7.51 -4.80 3.16
CA PRO A 114 6.31 -4.26 3.81
C PRO A 114 6.56 -3.15 4.84
N THR A 115 7.80 -2.99 5.27
CA THR A 115 8.24 -1.96 6.21
C THR A 115 8.70 -0.66 5.54
N VAL A 116 8.79 -0.64 4.20
CA VAL A 116 9.26 0.54 3.45
C VAL A 116 8.19 1.13 2.55
N TYR A 117 7.39 0.30 1.90
CA TYR A 117 6.46 0.74 0.87
C TYR A 117 5.01 0.66 1.36
N PRO A 118 4.34 1.79 1.64
CA PRO A 118 2.89 1.82 1.78
C PRO A 118 2.14 1.23 0.59
N ILE A 119 1.05 0.50 0.84
CA ILE A 119 0.09 0.11 -0.19
C ILE A 119 -0.85 1.28 -0.40
N PHE A 120 -0.87 1.83 -1.61
CA PHE A 120 -1.84 2.83 -2.02
C PHE A 120 -3.17 2.13 -2.34
N SER A 121 -4.27 2.72 -1.91
CA SER A 121 -5.64 2.30 -2.18
C SER A 121 -6.50 3.56 -2.28
N GLU A 122 -7.41 3.60 -3.25
CA GLU A 122 -8.40 4.68 -3.34
C GLU A 122 -9.34 4.71 -2.12
N GLN A 123 -9.46 3.60 -1.39
CA GLN A 123 -10.26 3.55 -0.18
C GLN A 123 -9.74 4.52 0.88
N HIS A 124 -10.64 5.33 1.43
CA HIS A 124 -10.37 6.34 2.46
C HIS A 124 -9.34 7.43 2.09
N ILE A 125 -8.88 7.52 0.83
CA ILE A 125 -7.88 8.52 0.43
C ILE A 125 -8.38 9.96 0.62
N GLY A 126 -9.66 10.21 0.37
CA GLY A 126 -10.29 11.51 0.63
C GLY A 126 -10.34 11.86 2.12
N LEU A 127 -10.66 10.88 2.98
CA LEU A 127 -10.65 11.06 4.43
C LEU A 127 -9.23 11.38 4.93
N MET A 128 -8.23 10.69 4.41
CA MET A 128 -6.83 10.95 4.70
C MET A 128 -6.42 12.35 4.25
N ALA A 129 -6.78 12.76 3.03
CA ALA A 129 -6.48 14.10 2.51
C ALA A 129 -7.11 15.20 3.37
N ASP A 130 -8.39 15.07 3.72
CA ASP A 130 -9.09 16.01 4.59
C ASP A 130 -8.43 16.09 5.97
N TYR A 131 -8.06 14.93 6.55
CA TYR A 131 -7.37 14.89 7.83
C TYR A 131 -6.02 15.62 7.77
N LEU A 132 -5.20 15.34 6.76
CA LEU A 132 -3.87 15.94 6.60
C LEU A 132 -3.96 17.45 6.35
N ALA A 133 -4.90 17.90 5.51
CA ALA A 133 -5.11 19.33 5.25
C ALA A 133 -5.52 20.08 6.52
N ASN A 134 -6.40 19.51 7.34
CA ASN A 134 -6.81 20.10 8.62
C ASN A 134 -5.71 20.11 9.70
N HIS A 135 -4.58 19.46 9.44
CA HIS A 135 -3.42 19.43 10.33
C HIS A 135 -2.16 20.04 9.69
N ASP A 136 -2.28 20.79 8.59
CA ASP A 136 -1.15 21.40 7.86
C ASP A 136 -0.10 20.40 7.32
N HIS A 137 -0.52 19.14 7.08
CA HIS A 137 0.33 18.06 6.54
C HIS A 137 0.01 17.70 5.08
N LEU A 138 -0.81 18.52 4.40
CA LEU A 138 -1.03 18.48 2.97
C LEU A 138 -1.21 19.92 2.47
N LYS A 139 -0.24 20.42 1.71
CA LYS A 139 -0.25 21.82 1.25
C LYS A 139 -1.15 22.02 0.04
N GLU A 140 -1.52 23.27 -0.21
CA GLU A 140 -2.23 23.65 -1.42
C GLU A 140 -1.43 23.23 -2.67
N GLY A 141 -2.06 22.44 -3.54
CA GLY A 141 -1.45 21.91 -4.77
C GLY A 141 -0.75 20.55 -4.62
N GLU A 142 -0.55 20.05 -3.40
CA GLU A 142 -0.11 18.67 -3.17
C GLU A 142 -1.30 17.70 -3.30
N THR A 143 -1.03 16.47 -3.72
CA THR A 143 -2.04 15.42 -3.89
C THR A 143 -1.47 14.09 -3.42
N LEU A 144 -2.33 13.26 -2.82
CA LEU A 144 -1.97 11.90 -2.40
C LEU A 144 -1.86 10.92 -3.57
N SER A 145 -2.16 11.34 -4.80
CA SER A 145 -1.80 10.57 -5.99
C SER A 145 -0.29 10.54 -6.24
N GLU A 146 0.46 11.48 -5.66
CA GLU A 146 1.92 11.41 -5.63
C GLU A 146 2.37 10.48 -4.50
N TYR A 147 3.05 9.38 -4.85
CA TYR A 147 3.34 8.32 -3.89
C TYR A 147 4.18 8.76 -2.69
N THR A 148 5.12 9.69 -2.88
CA THR A 148 5.93 10.24 -1.78
C THR A 148 5.07 11.05 -0.81
N THR A 149 4.20 11.91 -1.32
CA THR A 149 3.23 12.68 -0.51
C THR A 149 2.29 11.74 0.25
N PHE A 150 1.80 10.69 -0.41
CA PHE A 150 0.99 9.66 0.24
C PHE A 150 1.73 9.00 1.40
N LYS A 151 2.97 8.55 1.18
CA LYS A 151 3.77 7.92 2.23
C LYS A 151 4.00 8.87 3.41
N GLU A 152 4.41 10.10 3.15
CA GLU A 152 4.67 11.09 4.21
C GLU A 152 3.41 11.37 5.04
N GLY A 153 2.26 11.49 4.37
CA GLY A 153 0.98 11.63 5.06
C GLY A 153 0.62 10.40 5.90
N LEU A 154 0.87 9.20 5.40
CA LEU A 154 0.59 7.96 6.13
C LEU A 154 1.51 7.83 7.34
N ASP A 155 2.79 8.15 7.20
CA ASP A 155 3.77 8.16 8.28
C ASP A 155 3.33 9.10 9.41
N TYR A 156 2.87 10.30 9.05
CA TYR A 156 2.31 11.24 10.02
C TYR A 156 1.10 10.66 10.76
N ILE A 157 0.15 10.04 10.05
CA ILE A 157 -1.02 9.41 10.66
C ILE A 157 -0.60 8.28 11.60
N MET A 158 0.33 7.43 11.16
CA MET A 158 0.84 6.32 11.96
C MET A 158 1.52 6.82 13.24
N ASP A 159 2.38 7.83 13.17
CA ASP A 159 3.01 8.44 14.34
C ASP A 159 1.97 9.06 15.28
N ARG A 160 1.07 9.88 14.72
CA ARG A 160 0.04 10.61 15.46
C ARG A 160 -0.88 9.70 16.27
N PHE A 161 -1.18 8.52 15.75
CA PHE A 161 -2.01 7.52 16.42
C PHE A 161 -1.19 6.41 17.12
N GLY A 162 0.14 6.47 17.08
CA GLY A 162 1.04 5.52 17.72
C GLY A 162 0.93 4.11 17.13
N LEU A 163 0.82 4.00 15.81
CA LEU A 163 0.76 2.75 15.05
C LEU A 163 2.14 2.31 14.53
N THR A 164 3.11 3.21 14.41
CA THR A 164 4.45 2.94 13.86
C THR A 164 5.18 1.80 14.56
N GLU A 165 5.06 1.71 15.89
CA GLU A 165 5.67 0.64 16.70
C GLU A 165 4.83 -0.66 16.73
N MET A 166 3.62 -0.63 16.18
CA MET A 166 2.66 -1.74 16.23
C MET A 166 2.55 -2.49 14.91
N LEU A 167 2.65 -1.77 13.79
CA LEU A 167 2.27 -2.25 12.47
C LEU A 167 3.27 -1.82 11.40
N ASN A 168 3.57 -2.73 10.47
CA ASN A 168 4.16 -2.35 9.19
C ASN A 168 3.08 -1.86 8.21
N TYR A 169 3.48 -1.38 7.02
CA TYR A 169 2.50 -0.80 6.09
C TYR A 169 1.50 -1.80 5.50
N TYR A 170 1.89 -3.07 5.34
CA TYR A 170 0.94 -4.11 4.96
C TYR A 170 -0.17 -4.25 6.01
N GLU A 171 0.21 -4.29 7.29
CA GLU A 171 -0.73 -4.41 8.40
C GLU A 171 -1.59 -3.15 8.57
N VAL A 172 -1.03 -1.95 8.32
CA VAL A 172 -1.80 -0.71 8.30
C VAL A 172 -2.85 -0.73 7.18
N HIS A 173 -2.49 -1.21 5.98
CA HIS A 173 -3.46 -1.37 4.91
C HIS A 173 -4.60 -2.35 5.28
N LYS A 174 -4.30 -3.46 5.96
CA LYS A 174 -5.33 -4.38 6.46
C LYS A 174 -6.18 -3.81 7.59
N LEU A 175 -5.57 -3.02 8.47
CA LEU A 175 -6.28 -2.28 9.52
C LEU A 175 -7.29 -1.31 8.88
N ASP A 176 -6.83 -0.54 7.88
CA ASP A 176 -7.65 0.40 7.13
C ASP A 176 -8.87 -0.29 6.51
N TRP A 177 -8.61 -1.32 5.71
CA TRP A 177 -9.64 -2.09 5.00
C TRP A 177 -10.69 -2.70 5.94
N LEU A 178 -10.27 -3.29 7.06
CA LEU A 178 -11.18 -4.01 7.97
C LEU A 178 -11.94 -3.12 8.94
N TYR A 179 -11.32 -2.04 9.42
CA TYR A 179 -11.75 -1.42 10.68
C TYR A 179 -12.00 0.07 10.62
N VAL A 180 -11.49 0.82 9.62
CA VAL A 180 -11.66 2.29 9.61
C VAL A 180 -13.13 2.67 9.49
N ASP A 181 -13.89 2.09 8.57
CA ASP A 181 -15.35 2.33 8.46
C ASP A 181 -16.11 1.99 9.75
N LYS A 182 -15.71 0.91 10.42
CA LYS A 182 -16.34 0.49 11.68
C LYS A 182 -16.02 1.49 12.79
N LEU A 183 -14.77 1.91 12.90
CA LEU A 183 -14.30 2.89 13.86
C LEU A 183 -15.02 4.24 13.69
N LEU A 184 -15.14 4.73 12.45
CA LEU A 184 -15.83 5.98 12.15
C LEU A 184 -17.31 5.92 12.54
N LYS A 185 -17.99 4.79 12.30
CA LYS A 185 -19.39 4.58 12.71
C LYS A 185 -19.53 4.56 14.24
N GLU A 186 -18.66 3.87 14.94
CA GLU A 186 -18.67 3.81 16.42
C GLU A 186 -18.53 5.23 17.01
N LEU A 187 -17.54 6.00 16.56
CA LEU A 187 -17.29 7.35 17.07
C LEU A 187 -18.33 8.39 16.61
N GLY A 188 -18.93 8.20 15.43
CA GLY A 188 -20.05 9.02 14.96
C GLY A 188 -21.34 8.77 15.74
N SER A 189 -21.59 7.51 16.15
CA SER A 189 -22.76 7.13 16.95
C SER A 189 -22.67 7.53 18.42
N GLU A 190 -21.46 7.72 18.95
CA GLU A 190 -21.25 8.23 20.32
C GLU A 190 -21.54 9.73 20.46
N ASN A 191 -21.64 10.47 19.34
CA ASN A 191 -21.90 11.92 19.30
C ASN A 191 -23.33 12.29 18.86
N ALA A 192 -24.23 11.32 18.72
CA ALA A 192 -25.65 11.49 18.37
C ALA A 192 -26.56 11.14 19.55
#